data_AF-A0A1B2F503-F1
#
_entry.id   AF-A0A1B2F503-F1
#
_cell.length_a   1.000
_cell.length_b   1.000
_cell.length_c   1.000
_cell.angle_alpha   90.00
_cell.angle_beta   90.00
_cell.angle_gamma   90.00
#
_symmetry.space_group_name_H-M   'P 1'
#
loop_
_entity.id
_entity.type
_entity.pdbx_description
1 polymer ?
#
loop_
_entity_poly.entity_id
_entity_poly.type
_entity_poly.pdbx_seq_one_letter_code
_entity_poly.pdbx_strand_id
1 'polypeptide(L)'
;MPIHKLVPNQPHDANSPLVGQVLPRPEPVEPPPEPVTTKPDFTAELTRAMGLKQIKATDRMVLRDQYGRVLCIHAKSDDWGWVYLGEPERYGAELVPLVVHLDPTSQNLSMSAEKKMVGWSFFADGNSTDGDYVFAGFKVWRDYPRLRFRIKRSGTTIVNHRQTFAFTLSCEIGGTRMVLQAPAGKWGWVKLMPESDISDDHEIRFSLHKLSIPFGRVRDLIKATWPDTTLTYQTSVDAYYEAISAQQAHGIWVESGLKSFKYKPEVFDCDDFALAYKTKAARTAYLENNLYPYSVGIVFGQNAKGAHAANLFIDQWLRLQLLEPQTGAVQRASEWAYTPYHIMF
;
A
#
# COMPACT_ATOMS: atom_id res chain seq x y z
N MET A 1 -20.78 14.49 33.50
CA MET A 1 -19.61 13.78 32.96
C MET A 1 -19.85 12.29 33.12
N PRO A 2 -20.06 11.50 32.05
CA PRO A 2 -20.19 10.07 32.20
C PRO A 2 -18.80 9.43 32.28
N ILE A 3 -18.59 8.63 33.31
CA ILE A 3 -17.38 7.83 33.54
C ILE A 3 -17.40 6.67 32.55
N HIS A 4 -16.46 6.65 31.61
CA HIS A 4 -16.27 5.53 30.69
C HIS A 4 -15.72 4.32 31.46
N LYS A 5 -16.46 3.20 31.48
CA LYS A 5 -15.96 1.91 31.98
C LYS A 5 -14.99 1.32 30.97
N LEU A 6 -13.75 1.07 31.40
CA LEU A 6 -12.77 0.27 30.66
C LEU A 6 -13.22 -1.19 30.65
N VAL A 7 -13.17 -1.83 29.48
CA VAL A 7 -13.41 -3.27 29.33
C VAL A 7 -12.07 -4.00 29.50
N PRO A 8 -11.90 -4.89 30.49
CA PRO A 8 -10.68 -5.69 30.64
C PRO A 8 -10.59 -6.79 29.56
N ASN A 9 -9.36 -7.10 29.11
CA ASN A 9 -8.95 -8.24 28.25
C ASN A 9 -8.81 -8.02 26.73
N GLN A 10 -8.49 -6.82 26.24
CA GLN A 10 -7.93 -6.70 24.88
C GLN A 10 -6.40 -6.79 24.91
N PRO A 11 -5.77 -7.65 24.09
CA PRO A 11 -4.31 -7.69 23.97
C PRO A 11 -3.80 -6.37 23.38
N HIS A 12 -2.79 -5.81 24.04
CA HIS A 12 -2.14 -4.56 23.66
C HIS A 12 -1.31 -4.74 22.37
N ASP A 13 -1.94 -4.60 21.21
CA ASP A 13 -1.22 -4.42 19.95
C ASP A 13 -0.84 -2.95 19.79
N ALA A 14 0.47 -2.70 19.84
CA ALA A 14 1.13 -1.39 19.81
C ALA A 14 1.01 -0.62 18.46
N ASN A 15 0.09 -1.01 17.58
CA ASN A 15 -0.23 -0.33 16.32
C ASN A 15 -1.74 -0.02 16.16
N SER A 16 -2.53 -0.09 17.23
CA SER A 16 -3.95 0.27 17.17
C SER A 16 -4.10 1.80 17.13
N PRO A 17 -4.69 2.41 16.08
CA PRO A 17 -5.10 3.81 16.20
C PRO A 17 -6.11 3.93 17.35
N LEU A 18 -5.88 4.98 18.14
CA LEU A 18 -6.58 5.34 19.37
C LEU A 18 -8.12 5.21 19.28
N VAL A 19 -8.68 4.47 20.25
CA VAL A 19 -9.78 4.89 21.14
C VAL A 19 -11.04 5.52 20.50
N GLY A 20 -12.14 4.77 20.54
CA GLY A 20 -13.24 5.20 21.42
C GLY A 20 -14.63 5.45 20.84
N GLN A 21 -14.78 5.64 19.52
CA GLN A 21 -16.13 5.73 18.93
C GLN A 21 -16.45 4.47 18.15
N VAL A 22 -17.22 3.59 18.80
CA VAL A 22 -18.02 2.60 18.10
C VAL A 22 -19.13 3.38 17.39
N LEU A 23 -19.00 3.54 16.08
CA LEU A 23 -20.02 4.22 15.30
C LEU A 23 -21.26 3.32 15.15
N PRO A 24 -22.46 3.93 15.11
CA PRO A 24 -23.65 3.20 14.70
C PRO A 24 -23.45 2.67 13.27
N ARG A 25 -24.23 1.64 12.95
CA ARG A 25 -24.29 1.04 11.63
C ARG A 25 -24.34 2.12 10.54
N PRO A 26 -23.41 2.17 9.55
CA PRO A 26 -23.68 2.91 8.32
C PRO A 26 -24.98 2.34 7.76
N GLU A 27 -25.91 3.20 7.32
CA GLU A 27 -27.20 2.70 6.83
C GLU A 27 -27.01 1.53 5.85
N PRO A 28 -27.85 0.48 5.92
CA PRO A 28 -27.73 -0.68 5.05
C PRO A 28 -27.95 -0.23 3.61
N VAL A 29 -26.87 -0.06 2.87
CA VAL A 29 -26.92 0.25 1.46
C VAL A 29 -26.27 -0.95 0.79
N GLU A 30 -27.03 -1.76 0.06
CA GLU A 30 -26.40 -2.64 -0.92
C GLU A 30 -25.34 -1.82 -1.69
N PRO A 31 -24.19 -2.41 -2.07
CA PRO A 31 -23.21 -1.66 -2.81
C PRO A 31 -23.87 -0.99 -4.01
N PRO A 32 -23.51 0.26 -4.31
CA PRO A 32 -24.11 0.98 -5.42
C PRO A 32 -23.84 0.23 -6.74
N PRO A 33 -24.44 0.68 -7.86
CA PRO A 33 -23.99 0.28 -9.19
C PRO A 33 -22.49 0.47 -9.38
N GLU A 34 -21.97 -0.05 -10.49
CA GLU A 34 -20.56 0.09 -10.92
C GLU A 34 -19.97 1.46 -10.56
N PRO A 35 -18.85 1.51 -9.82
CA PRO A 35 -18.20 2.77 -9.50
C PRO A 35 -17.88 3.57 -10.77
N VAL A 36 -18.37 4.81 -10.81
CA VAL A 36 -17.94 5.77 -11.84
C VAL A 36 -16.56 6.25 -11.44
N THR A 37 -15.53 5.59 -11.95
CA THR A 37 -14.14 5.99 -11.73
C THR A 37 -13.63 6.84 -12.88
N THR A 38 -12.83 7.84 -12.55
CA THR A 38 -11.94 8.43 -13.55
C THR A 38 -10.91 7.39 -13.93
N LYS A 39 -10.78 7.13 -15.24
CA LYS A 39 -9.69 6.31 -15.75
C LYS A 39 -8.40 6.86 -15.14
N PRO A 40 -7.58 6.04 -14.47
CA PRO A 40 -6.36 6.55 -13.91
C PRO A 40 -5.49 7.07 -15.03
N ASP A 41 -4.76 8.14 -14.77
CA ASP A 41 -3.75 8.64 -15.71
C ASP A 41 -2.65 7.59 -15.95
N PHE A 42 -2.59 6.53 -15.11
CA PHE A 42 -1.65 5.42 -15.14
C PHE A 42 -2.29 4.06 -14.85
N THR A 43 -1.86 3.02 -15.55
CA THR A 43 -2.05 1.64 -15.09
C THR A 43 -0.89 1.22 -14.21
N ALA A 44 -1.13 1.00 -12.92
CA ALA A 44 -0.13 0.44 -11.99
C ALA A 44 0.56 -0.81 -12.57
N GLU A 45 1.88 -0.77 -12.77
CA GLU A 45 2.63 -1.97 -13.08
C GLU A 45 2.91 -2.75 -11.80
N LEU A 46 2.80 -4.07 -11.87
CA LEU A 46 2.95 -4.96 -10.73
C LEU A 46 4.14 -5.88 -10.96
N THR A 47 4.92 -6.13 -9.90
CA THR A 47 5.98 -7.14 -9.93
C THR A 47 5.41 -8.54 -10.21
N ARG A 48 6.29 -9.53 -10.38
CA ARG A 48 5.87 -10.94 -10.24
C ARG A 48 5.24 -11.16 -8.87
N ALA A 49 4.29 -12.10 -8.78
CA ALA A 49 3.68 -12.44 -7.50
C ALA A 49 4.74 -12.96 -6.54
N MET A 50 4.68 -12.45 -5.31
CA MET A 50 5.59 -12.86 -4.26
C MET A 50 5.09 -14.16 -3.61
N GLY A 51 6.03 -15.05 -3.33
CA GLY A 51 5.76 -16.17 -2.44
C GLY A 51 5.50 -15.65 -1.02
N LEU A 52 4.56 -16.27 -0.31
CA LEU A 52 4.15 -15.85 1.03
C LEU A 52 5.31 -15.69 2.03
N LYS A 53 6.33 -16.56 1.93
CA LYS A 53 7.54 -16.51 2.77
C LYS A 53 8.47 -15.33 2.49
N GLN A 54 8.29 -14.65 1.37
CA GLN A 54 9.10 -13.50 0.95
C GLN A 54 8.52 -12.17 1.43
N ILE A 55 7.27 -12.17 1.93
CA ILE A 55 6.56 -10.96 2.35
C ILE A 55 7.01 -10.58 3.77
N LYS A 56 7.39 -9.31 3.92
CA LYS A 56 7.79 -8.72 5.20
C LYS A 56 6.67 -7.86 5.75
N ALA A 57 6.66 -7.68 7.08
CA ALA A 57 5.68 -6.82 7.76
C ALA A 57 5.74 -5.33 7.31
N THR A 58 6.88 -4.90 6.77
CA THR A 58 7.08 -3.56 6.22
C THR A 58 6.65 -3.42 4.76
N ASP A 59 6.42 -4.53 4.06
CA ASP A 59 5.98 -4.48 2.68
C ASP A 59 4.57 -3.90 2.60
N ARG A 60 4.31 -3.21 1.49
CA ARG A 60 2.97 -2.80 1.08
C ARG A 60 2.66 -3.50 -0.22
N MET A 61 1.61 -4.29 -0.20
CA MET A 61 1.28 -5.22 -1.28
C MET A 61 0.03 -4.77 -2.02
N VAL A 62 -0.10 -5.21 -3.26
CA VAL A 62 -1.34 -5.13 -4.05
C VAL A 62 -1.89 -6.54 -4.16
N LEU A 63 -3.16 -6.72 -3.76
CA LEU A 63 -3.88 -7.97 -3.99
C LEU A 63 -4.46 -7.96 -5.40
N ARG A 64 -4.12 -8.99 -6.17
CA ARG A 64 -4.62 -9.21 -7.52
C ARG A 64 -5.35 -10.53 -7.57
N ASP A 65 -6.41 -10.64 -8.37
CA ASP A 65 -7.10 -11.90 -8.59
C ASP A 65 -6.63 -12.63 -9.86
N GLN A 66 -7.11 -13.85 -10.06
CA GLN A 66 -6.77 -14.68 -11.20
C GLN A 66 -7.23 -14.12 -12.56
N TYR A 67 -8.20 -13.22 -12.57
CA TYR A 67 -8.66 -12.51 -13.77
C TYR A 67 -7.83 -11.26 -14.07
N GLY A 68 -6.83 -10.97 -13.23
CA GLY A 68 -5.92 -9.87 -13.40
C GLY A 68 -6.40 -8.55 -12.79
N ARG A 69 -7.51 -8.53 -12.07
CA ARG A 69 -8.08 -7.38 -11.39
C ARG A 69 -7.37 -7.11 -10.06
N VAL A 70 -7.41 -5.87 -9.59
CA VAL A 70 -6.79 -5.43 -8.34
C VAL A 70 -7.84 -5.02 -7.31
N LEU A 71 -7.50 -5.16 -6.04
CA LEU A 71 -8.35 -4.72 -4.94
C LEU A 71 -8.39 -3.20 -4.83
N CYS A 72 -9.61 -2.67 -4.83
CA CYS A 72 -9.90 -1.23 -4.76
C CYS A 72 -10.88 -0.93 -3.63
N ILE A 73 -10.89 0.32 -3.17
CA ILE A 73 -11.87 0.83 -2.19
C ILE A 73 -12.56 2.08 -2.75
N HIS A 74 -13.84 1.91 -3.05
CA HIS A 74 -14.73 2.99 -3.44
C HIS A 74 -15.23 3.73 -2.19
N ALA A 75 -14.60 4.87 -1.90
CA ALA A 75 -14.89 5.65 -0.71
C ALA A 75 -16.29 6.24 -0.75
N LYS A 76 -17.09 5.98 0.29
CA LYS A 76 -18.40 6.62 0.49
C LYS A 76 -18.32 7.84 1.39
N SER A 77 -17.34 7.86 2.27
CA SER A 77 -16.98 8.98 3.12
C SER A 77 -15.48 8.95 3.37
N ASP A 78 -14.98 9.88 4.20
CA ASP A 78 -13.59 9.83 4.66
C ASP A 78 -13.30 8.62 5.55
N ASP A 79 -14.32 7.96 6.10
CA ASP A 79 -14.16 6.95 7.15
C ASP A 79 -14.37 5.51 6.69
N TRP A 80 -15.07 5.31 5.57
CA TRP A 80 -15.36 3.98 5.03
C TRP A 80 -15.68 3.98 3.53
N GLY A 81 -15.63 2.79 2.93
CA GLY A 81 -15.95 2.55 1.52
C GLY A 81 -16.12 1.08 1.19
N TRP A 82 -16.75 0.81 0.04
CA TRP A 82 -17.00 -0.54 -0.45
C TRP A 82 -15.75 -1.13 -1.10
N VAL A 83 -15.54 -2.43 -0.88
CA VAL A 83 -14.41 -3.17 -1.44
C VAL A 83 -14.82 -3.87 -2.72
N TYR A 84 -14.03 -3.71 -3.78
CA TYR A 84 -14.28 -4.36 -5.07
C TYR A 84 -12.97 -4.78 -5.73
N LEU A 85 -13.08 -5.65 -6.73
CA LEU A 85 -12.00 -5.98 -7.66
C LEU A 85 -12.26 -5.27 -8.98
N GLY A 86 -11.25 -4.59 -9.53
CA GLY A 86 -11.37 -3.88 -10.81
C GLY A 86 -10.15 -4.04 -11.72
N GLU A 87 -10.36 -4.01 -13.03
CA GLU A 87 -9.29 -3.89 -14.03
C GLU A 87 -8.38 -2.68 -13.72
N PRO A 88 -7.05 -2.87 -13.59
CA PRO A 88 -6.11 -1.80 -13.26
C PRO A 88 -6.21 -0.58 -14.20
N GLU A 89 -6.46 -0.80 -15.48
CA GLU A 89 -6.51 0.25 -16.52
C GLU A 89 -7.68 1.22 -16.36
N ARG A 90 -8.74 0.80 -15.65
CA ARG A 90 -9.96 1.60 -15.44
C ARG A 90 -10.13 2.03 -13.98
N TYR A 91 -9.75 1.16 -13.05
CA TYR A 91 -10.03 1.33 -11.62
C TYR A 91 -8.80 1.59 -10.77
N GLY A 92 -7.60 1.63 -11.37
CA GLY A 92 -6.33 1.79 -10.66
C GLY A 92 -6.23 3.05 -9.79
N ALA A 93 -7.05 4.08 -10.04
CA ALA A 93 -7.11 5.29 -9.19
C ALA A 93 -7.64 5.00 -7.78
N GLU A 94 -8.43 3.94 -7.60
CA GLU A 94 -9.00 3.53 -6.31
C GLU A 94 -8.27 2.32 -5.70
N LEU A 95 -7.16 1.88 -6.31
CA LEU A 95 -6.27 0.85 -5.76
C LEU A 95 -5.77 1.28 -4.38
N VAL A 96 -5.77 0.34 -3.44
CA VAL A 96 -5.25 0.56 -2.10
C VAL A 96 -4.09 -0.39 -1.79
N PRO A 97 -2.93 0.14 -1.33
CA PRO A 97 -1.86 -0.70 -0.80
C PRO A 97 -2.34 -1.44 0.45
N LEU A 98 -1.81 -2.65 0.64
CA LEU A 98 -2.18 -3.54 1.72
C LEU A 98 -1.00 -3.77 2.65
N VAL A 99 -1.23 -3.60 3.94
CA VAL A 99 -0.34 -4.12 4.98
C VAL A 99 -0.73 -5.57 5.22
N VAL A 100 0.22 -6.47 5.03
CA VAL A 100 0.02 -7.90 5.15
C VAL A 100 0.92 -8.43 6.25
N HIS A 101 0.34 -9.06 7.26
CA HIS A 101 1.09 -9.86 8.21
C HIS A 101 0.63 -11.31 8.11
N LEU A 102 1.57 -12.17 7.77
CA LEU A 102 1.38 -13.60 7.73
C LEU A 102 1.99 -14.22 8.99
N ASP A 103 1.18 -14.93 9.76
CA ASP A 103 1.69 -15.85 10.76
C ASP A 103 1.97 -17.20 10.08
N PRO A 104 3.24 -17.59 9.90
CA PRO A 104 3.61 -18.80 9.19
C PRO A 104 3.17 -20.08 9.91
N THR A 105 2.95 -20.03 11.23
CA THR A 105 2.57 -21.20 12.04
C THR A 105 1.08 -21.48 11.92
N SER A 106 0.25 -20.44 11.92
CA SER A 106 -1.21 -20.59 11.88
C SER A 106 -1.81 -20.42 10.49
N GLN A 107 -1.01 -20.02 9.48
CA GLN A 107 -1.48 -19.58 8.16
C GLN A 107 -2.52 -18.45 8.23
N ASN A 108 -2.61 -17.78 9.38
CA ASN A 108 -3.45 -16.60 9.53
C ASN A 108 -2.81 -15.46 8.74
N LEU A 109 -3.61 -14.83 7.91
CA LEU A 109 -3.25 -13.65 7.15
C LEU A 109 -4.05 -12.48 7.71
N SER A 110 -3.39 -11.63 8.49
CA SER A 110 -3.99 -10.32 8.78
C SER A 110 -3.68 -9.38 7.61
N MET A 111 -4.72 -8.71 7.14
CA MET A 111 -4.61 -7.77 6.03
C MET A 111 -5.39 -6.52 6.38
N SER A 112 -4.80 -5.37 6.13
CA SER A 112 -5.45 -4.07 6.23
C SER A 112 -5.08 -3.24 5.02
N ALA A 113 -6.01 -2.40 4.57
CA ALA A 113 -5.75 -1.43 3.52
C ALA A 113 -5.11 -0.17 4.11
N GLU A 114 -4.29 0.53 3.34
CA GLU A 114 -3.73 1.81 3.72
C GLU A 114 -4.29 2.89 2.79
N LYS A 115 -5.18 3.74 3.31
CA LYS A 115 -5.79 4.83 2.54
C LYS A 115 -5.52 6.16 3.24
N LYS A 116 -5.00 7.13 2.50
CA LYS A 116 -4.57 8.43 3.04
C LYS A 116 -3.61 8.29 4.25
N MET A 117 -2.71 7.31 4.22
CA MET A 117 -1.79 6.97 5.33
C MET A 117 -2.47 6.53 6.63
N VAL A 118 -3.74 6.14 6.57
CA VAL A 118 -4.49 5.56 7.69
C VAL A 118 -4.73 4.08 7.41
N GLY A 119 -4.59 3.24 8.44
CA GLY A 119 -4.89 1.81 8.37
C GLY A 119 -6.41 1.57 8.41
N TRP A 120 -6.91 0.92 7.37
CA TRP A 120 -8.31 0.54 7.19
C TRP A 120 -8.45 -0.97 7.37
N SER A 121 -9.34 -1.38 8.27
CA SER A 121 -9.70 -2.78 8.46
C SER A 121 -10.83 -3.15 7.50
N PHE A 122 -10.90 -4.44 7.17
CA PHE A 122 -12.00 -5.01 6.39
C PHE A 122 -13.10 -5.53 7.32
N PHE A 123 -14.34 -5.40 6.88
CA PHE A 123 -15.54 -5.78 7.63
C PHE A 123 -16.54 -6.47 6.70
N ALA A 124 -17.27 -7.45 7.22
CA ALA A 124 -18.49 -7.95 6.58
C ALA A 124 -19.61 -6.93 6.79
N ASP A 125 -20.48 -6.70 5.80
CA ASP A 125 -21.72 -5.92 5.92
C ASP A 125 -22.86 -6.72 6.58
N GLY A 126 -22.54 -7.39 7.68
CA GLY A 126 -23.46 -8.22 8.41
C GLY A 126 -22.73 -9.32 9.15
N ASN A 127 -23.51 -10.17 9.81
CA ASN A 127 -23.01 -11.42 10.38
C ASN A 127 -23.79 -12.60 9.75
N SER A 128 -24.22 -12.42 8.51
CA SER A 128 -24.99 -13.42 7.77
C SER A 128 -24.09 -14.56 7.37
N THR A 129 -24.63 -15.78 7.47
CA THR A 129 -24.01 -16.97 6.92
C THR A 129 -24.43 -17.22 5.48
N ASP A 130 -25.27 -16.37 4.88
CA ASP A 130 -25.78 -16.55 3.50
C ASP A 130 -24.99 -15.72 2.48
N GLY A 131 -24.06 -14.90 2.96
CA GLY A 131 -23.12 -14.12 2.16
C GLY A 131 -23.30 -12.62 2.28
N ASP A 132 -22.27 -11.94 2.79
CA ASP A 132 -22.25 -10.51 3.04
C ASP A 132 -21.26 -9.80 2.12
N TYR A 133 -21.55 -8.55 1.76
CA TYR A 133 -20.58 -7.71 1.06
C TYR A 133 -19.44 -7.31 1.99
N VAL A 134 -18.29 -6.97 1.40
CA VAL A 134 -17.13 -6.50 2.16
C VAL A 134 -16.96 -4.99 2.01
N PHE A 135 -16.81 -4.31 3.14
CA PHE A 135 -16.42 -2.91 3.18
C PHE A 135 -15.13 -2.74 3.98
N ALA A 136 -14.52 -1.56 3.86
CA ALA A 136 -13.32 -1.19 4.59
C ALA A 136 -13.52 0.15 5.29
N GLY A 137 -12.89 0.33 6.44
CA GLY A 137 -12.92 1.58 7.19
C GLY A 137 -11.85 1.63 8.28
N PHE A 138 -11.53 2.83 8.77
CA PHE A 138 -10.55 2.99 9.84
C PHE A 138 -11.16 3.03 11.25
N LYS A 139 -12.49 3.18 11.35
CA LYS A 139 -13.23 3.17 12.61
C LYS A 139 -13.70 1.76 12.97
N VAL A 140 -14.07 1.57 14.24
CA VAL A 140 -14.75 0.35 14.71
C VAL A 140 -16.25 0.54 14.54
N TRP A 141 -16.90 -0.39 13.85
CA TRP A 141 -18.31 -0.34 13.52
C TRP A 141 -19.08 -1.35 14.38
N ARG A 142 -20.18 -0.93 15.01
CA ARG A 142 -21.02 -1.85 15.78
C ARG A 142 -21.68 -2.86 14.85
N ASP A 143 -21.82 -4.10 15.30
CA ASP A 143 -22.56 -5.16 14.61
C ASP A 143 -21.95 -5.62 13.26
N TYR A 144 -20.76 -5.11 12.93
CA TYR A 144 -20.01 -5.48 11.74
C TYR A 144 -18.73 -6.24 12.12
N PRO A 145 -18.68 -7.56 11.87
CA PRO A 145 -17.51 -8.38 12.14
C PRO A 145 -16.30 -7.88 11.37
N ARG A 146 -15.21 -7.61 12.09
CA ARG A 146 -13.91 -7.35 11.48
C ARG A 146 -13.36 -8.65 10.88
N LEU A 147 -12.97 -8.59 9.61
CA LEU A 147 -12.44 -9.74 8.90
C LEU A 147 -11.01 -10.03 9.30
N ARG A 148 -10.75 -11.30 9.62
CA ARG A 148 -9.40 -11.87 9.78
C ARG A 148 -9.28 -13.01 8.79
N PHE A 149 -8.38 -12.86 7.83
CA PHE A 149 -8.27 -13.83 6.76
C PHE A 149 -7.34 -14.99 7.13
N ARG A 150 -7.55 -16.10 6.46
CA ARG A 150 -6.72 -17.29 6.48
C ARG A 150 -6.44 -17.70 5.04
N ILE A 151 -5.28 -18.28 4.85
CA ILE A 151 -4.93 -18.88 3.56
C ILE A 151 -5.52 -20.30 3.57
N LYS A 152 -6.53 -20.54 2.72
CA LYS A 152 -7.15 -21.87 2.60
C LYS A 152 -6.33 -22.79 1.71
N ARG A 153 -5.98 -22.32 0.51
CA ARG A 153 -5.19 -23.06 -0.47
C ARG A 153 -4.06 -22.18 -0.97
N SER A 154 -2.90 -22.77 -1.21
CA SER A 154 -1.77 -22.10 -1.87
C SER A 154 -1.23 -22.98 -3.00
N GLY A 155 -0.80 -22.37 -4.10
CA GLY A 155 -0.20 -23.07 -5.22
C GLY A 155 0.12 -22.11 -6.35
N THR A 156 -0.13 -22.52 -7.58
CA THR A 156 -0.01 -21.65 -8.76
C THR A 156 -1.32 -21.54 -9.52
N THR A 157 -1.53 -20.40 -10.18
CA THR A 157 -2.58 -20.17 -11.17
C THR A 157 -1.98 -19.53 -12.42
N ILE A 158 -2.76 -19.44 -13.51
CA ILE A 158 -2.36 -18.71 -14.71
C ILE A 158 -3.07 -17.34 -14.70
N VAL A 159 -2.28 -16.27 -14.68
CA VAL A 159 -2.77 -14.89 -14.83
C VAL A 159 -2.06 -14.28 -16.04
N ASN A 160 -2.81 -13.76 -17.01
CA ASN A 160 -2.27 -13.18 -18.25
C ASN A 160 -1.21 -14.09 -18.93
N HIS A 161 -1.53 -15.37 -19.11
CA HIS A 161 -0.65 -16.40 -19.69
C HIS A 161 0.64 -16.69 -18.92
N ARG A 162 0.74 -16.32 -17.64
CA ARG A 162 1.91 -16.59 -16.79
C ARG A 162 1.54 -17.37 -15.54
N GLN A 163 2.33 -18.38 -15.24
CA GLN A 163 2.23 -19.11 -13.98
C GLN A 163 2.62 -18.18 -12.82
N THR A 164 1.73 -18.09 -11.83
CA THR A 164 1.77 -17.10 -10.76
C THR A 164 1.45 -17.78 -9.45
N PHE A 165 2.22 -17.50 -8.39
CA PHE A 165 1.87 -17.96 -7.04
C PHE A 165 0.52 -17.36 -6.64
N ALA A 166 -0.40 -18.23 -6.23
CA ALA A 166 -1.74 -17.79 -5.86
C ALA A 166 -2.29 -18.58 -4.68
N PHE A 167 -3.26 -17.99 -4.01
CA PHE A 167 -3.90 -18.54 -2.84
C PHE A 167 -5.37 -18.14 -2.74
N THR A 168 -6.17 -18.85 -1.95
CA THR A 168 -7.55 -18.48 -1.66
C THR A 168 -7.66 -17.92 -0.25
N LEU A 169 -8.54 -16.92 -0.06
CA LEU A 169 -8.76 -16.24 1.20
C LEU A 169 -10.07 -16.72 1.81
N SER A 170 -10.00 -17.20 3.06
CA SER A 170 -11.17 -17.53 3.87
C SER A 170 -11.17 -16.74 5.18
N CYS A 171 -12.33 -16.64 5.82
CA CYS A 171 -12.50 -16.07 7.15
C CYS A 171 -13.64 -16.80 7.88
N GLU A 172 -13.81 -16.53 9.17
CA GLU A 172 -14.87 -17.13 9.98
C GLU A 172 -15.84 -16.04 10.43
N ILE A 173 -17.13 -16.23 10.14
CA ILE A 173 -18.23 -15.31 10.45
C ILE A 173 -19.37 -16.13 11.03
N GLY A 174 -19.84 -15.77 12.23
CA GLY A 174 -20.92 -16.52 12.89
C GLY A 174 -20.64 -18.02 13.11
N GLY A 175 -19.38 -18.45 13.13
CA GLY A 175 -18.99 -19.87 13.21
C GLY A 175 -18.96 -20.60 11.86
N THR A 176 -19.32 -19.94 10.77
CA THR A 176 -19.27 -20.46 9.39
C THR A 176 -17.99 -20.00 8.70
N ARG A 177 -17.35 -20.91 7.95
CA ARG A 177 -16.23 -20.56 7.08
C ARG A 177 -16.76 -19.92 5.80
N MET A 178 -16.28 -18.71 5.55
CA MET A 178 -16.62 -17.93 4.38
C MET A 178 -15.38 -17.77 3.50
N VAL A 179 -15.56 -17.78 2.18
CA VAL A 179 -14.52 -17.49 1.20
C VAL A 179 -14.77 -16.14 0.55
N LEU A 180 -13.69 -15.45 0.19
CA LEU A 180 -13.75 -14.15 -0.49
C LEU A 180 -14.01 -14.35 -1.99
N GLN A 181 -15.05 -13.73 -2.51
CA GLN A 181 -15.50 -13.86 -3.90
C GLN A 181 -15.86 -12.53 -4.53
N ALA A 182 -16.01 -12.54 -5.85
CA ALA A 182 -16.55 -11.44 -6.65
C ALA A 182 -17.09 -12.03 -7.96
N PRO A 183 -18.08 -11.41 -8.62
CA PRO A 183 -18.51 -11.86 -9.95
C PRO A 183 -17.34 -11.78 -10.94
N ALA A 184 -17.32 -12.65 -11.95
CA ALA A 184 -16.35 -12.58 -13.04
C ALA A 184 -16.57 -11.33 -13.92
N GLY A 185 -15.59 -11.01 -14.77
CA GLY A 185 -15.64 -9.87 -15.67
C GLY A 185 -14.61 -8.79 -15.30
N LYS A 186 -14.82 -7.57 -15.81
CA LYS A 186 -13.87 -6.46 -15.68
C LYS A 186 -13.80 -5.87 -14.28
N TRP A 187 -14.84 -6.07 -13.49
CA TRP A 187 -14.93 -5.59 -12.13
C TRP A 187 -15.98 -6.40 -11.35
N GLY A 188 -16.02 -6.23 -10.02
CA GLY A 188 -17.08 -6.80 -9.19
C GLY A 188 -16.92 -6.47 -7.71
N TRP A 189 -18.02 -6.19 -7.03
CA TRP A 189 -18.05 -6.04 -5.57
C TRP A 189 -17.57 -7.32 -4.89
N VAL A 190 -16.77 -7.16 -3.85
CA VAL A 190 -16.27 -8.28 -3.06
C VAL A 190 -17.36 -8.72 -2.08
N LYS A 191 -17.58 -10.04 -2.04
CA LYS A 191 -18.54 -10.74 -1.18
C LYS A 191 -17.85 -11.83 -0.39
N LEU A 192 -18.43 -12.14 0.74
CA LEU A 192 -18.24 -13.38 1.46
C LEU A 192 -19.32 -14.36 1.00
N MET A 193 -18.93 -15.60 0.80
CA MET A 193 -19.85 -16.69 0.49
C MET A 193 -19.48 -17.92 1.31
N PRO A 194 -20.45 -18.76 1.73
CA PRO A 194 -20.14 -19.98 2.45
C PRO A 194 -19.20 -20.85 1.63
N GLU A 195 -18.18 -21.39 2.30
CA GLU A 195 -17.24 -22.31 1.67
C GLU A 195 -17.97 -23.56 1.11
N SER A 196 -19.09 -23.97 1.72
CA SER A 196 -19.92 -25.08 1.26
C SER A 196 -20.60 -24.83 -0.09
N ASP A 197 -20.76 -23.57 -0.47
CA ASP A 197 -21.62 -23.17 -1.59
C ASP A 197 -20.82 -22.93 -2.88
N ILE A 198 -19.50 -23.09 -2.81
CA ILE A 198 -18.58 -22.84 -3.92
C ILE A 198 -17.69 -24.06 -4.11
N SER A 199 -17.66 -24.57 -5.33
CA SER A 199 -16.71 -25.62 -5.67
C SER A 199 -15.30 -25.06 -5.86
N ASP A 200 -14.29 -25.90 -5.61
CA ASP A 200 -12.87 -25.54 -5.68
C ASP A 200 -12.45 -24.89 -7.02
N ASP A 201 -13.13 -25.23 -8.12
CA ASP A 201 -12.85 -24.70 -9.46
C ASP A 201 -13.41 -23.28 -9.68
N HIS A 202 -14.39 -22.87 -8.87
CA HIS A 202 -15.02 -21.56 -8.92
C HIS A 202 -14.50 -20.60 -7.84
N GLU A 203 -13.58 -21.06 -6.97
CA GLU A 203 -12.95 -20.17 -6.00
C GLU A 203 -12.02 -19.17 -6.70
N ILE A 204 -12.20 -17.87 -6.41
CA ILE A 204 -11.23 -16.86 -6.81
C ILE A 204 -9.89 -17.10 -6.10
N ARG A 205 -8.84 -17.19 -6.90
CA ARG A 205 -7.47 -17.16 -6.43
C ARG A 205 -6.90 -15.75 -6.49
N PHE A 206 -6.12 -15.42 -5.47
CA PHE A 206 -5.45 -14.16 -5.28
C PHE A 206 -3.93 -14.32 -5.29
N SER A 207 -3.23 -13.26 -5.66
CA SER A 207 -1.78 -13.15 -5.61
C SER A 207 -1.38 -11.79 -5.04
N LEU A 208 -0.22 -11.74 -4.39
CA LEU A 208 0.32 -10.51 -3.78
C LEU A 208 1.50 -10.00 -4.60
N HIS A 209 1.45 -8.72 -4.94
CA HIS A 209 2.44 -8.06 -5.79
C HIS A 209 2.94 -6.78 -5.12
N LYS A 210 4.12 -6.31 -5.52
CA LYS A 210 4.57 -4.94 -5.22
C LYS A 210 4.27 -4.03 -6.40
N LEU A 211 4.19 -2.73 -6.10
CA LEU A 211 3.99 -1.69 -7.10
C LEU A 211 5.33 -1.31 -7.74
N SER A 212 5.44 -1.50 -9.06
CA SER A 212 6.58 -1.06 -9.85
C SER A 212 6.24 0.19 -10.66
N ILE A 213 7.18 1.11 -10.74
CA ILE A 213 7.03 2.43 -11.36
C ILE A 213 7.99 2.50 -12.55
N PRO A 214 7.48 2.55 -13.78
CA PRO A 214 8.32 2.76 -14.96
C PRO A 214 9.00 4.13 -14.92
N PHE A 215 10.21 4.23 -15.46
CA PHE A 215 10.97 5.49 -15.50
C PHE A 215 10.16 6.66 -16.09
N GLY A 216 9.42 6.42 -17.19
CA GLY A 216 8.57 7.47 -17.79
C GLY A 216 7.63 8.12 -16.78
N ARG A 217 7.09 7.35 -15.83
CA ARG A 217 6.20 7.86 -14.77
C ARG A 217 6.94 8.58 -13.65
N VAL A 218 8.16 8.17 -13.33
CA VAL A 218 9.03 8.95 -12.42
C VAL A 218 9.18 10.37 -12.97
N ARG A 219 9.41 10.51 -14.29
CA ARG A 219 9.50 11.83 -14.94
C ARG A 219 8.18 12.60 -14.90
N ASP A 220 7.07 11.94 -15.21
CA ASP A 220 5.74 12.58 -15.19
C ASP A 220 5.41 13.09 -13.79
N LEU A 221 5.68 12.30 -12.74
CA LEU A 221 5.45 12.68 -11.35
C LEU A 221 6.33 13.85 -10.92
N ILE A 222 7.60 13.86 -11.29
CA ILE A 222 8.50 14.99 -11.02
C ILE A 222 7.97 16.26 -11.69
N LYS A 223 7.58 16.18 -12.98
CA LYS A 223 7.04 17.32 -13.72
C LYS A 223 5.70 17.80 -13.14
N ALA A 224 4.83 16.90 -12.72
CA ALA A 224 3.56 17.25 -12.08
C ALA A 224 3.77 17.89 -10.69
N THR A 225 4.81 17.47 -9.95
CA THR A 225 5.14 18.01 -8.63
C THR A 225 5.71 19.44 -8.73
N TRP A 226 6.54 19.69 -9.74
CA TRP A 226 7.17 21.00 -9.97
C TRP A 226 7.02 21.43 -11.44
N PRO A 227 5.82 21.88 -11.86
CA PRO A 227 5.51 22.16 -13.26
C PRO A 227 6.30 23.33 -13.85
N ASP A 228 6.67 24.30 -13.02
CA ASP A 228 7.33 25.54 -13.43
C ASP A 228 8.85 25.49 -13.30
N THR A 229 9.40 24.33 -12.94
CA THR A 229 10.83 24.15 -12.71
C THR A 229 11.53 23.62 -13.95
N THR A 230 12.60 24.31 -14.36
CA THR A 230 13.52 23.78 -15.37
C THR A 230 14.57 22.91 -14.68
N LEU A 231 14.52 21.60 -14.91
CA LEU A 231 15.55 20.68 -14.44
C LEU A 231 16.73 20.71 -15.41
N THR A 232 17.89 21.13 -14.93
CA THR A 232 19.14 21.16 -15.71
C THR A 232 19.60 19.74 -16.06
N TYR A 233 19.37 18.79 -15.15
CA TYR A 233 19.66 17.38 -15.36
C TYR A 233 18.61 16.51 -14.67
N GLN A 234 18.10 15.53 -15.42
CA GLN A 234 17.30 14.44 -14.90
C GLN A 234 17.96 13.13 -15.33
N THR A 235 18.70 12.52 -14.41
CA THR A 235 19.38 11.24 -14.67
C THR A 235 18.55 10.13 -14.03
N SER A 236 18.21 9.12 -14.83
CA SER A 236 17.64 7.87 -14.33
C SER A 236 18.53 6.76 -14.80
N VAL A 237 18.94 5.92 -13.85
CA VAL A 237 19.87 4.82 -14.14
C VAL A 237 19.15 3.50 -14.40
N ASP A 238 17.86 3.40 -14.08
CA ASP A 238 17.05 2.19 -14.25
C ASP A 238 15.75 2.41 -15.02
N ALA A 239 15.21 1.32 -15.59
CA ALA A 239 13.96 1.33 -16.34
C ALA A 239 12.70 1.27 -15.45
N TYR A 240 12.82 0.69 -14.25
CA TYR A 240 11.73 0.48 -13.30
C TYR A 240 12.23 0.66 -11.86
N TYR A 241 11.34 1.10 -10.99
CA TYR A 241 11.60 1.33 -9.57
C TYR A 241 10.48 0.73 -8.70
N GLU A 242 10.79 0.27 -7.50
CA GLU A 242 9.82 -0.22 -6.52
C GLU A 242 9.36 0.92 -5.59
N ALA A 243 8.05 1.14 -5.48
CA ALA A 243 7.48 2.13 -4.57
C ALA A 243 7.70 1.75 -3.10
N ILE A 244 8.08 2.72 -2.24
CA ILE A 244 8.35 2.48 -0.81
C ILE A 244 7.49 3.35 0.09
N SER A 245 7.18 2.86 1.30
CA SER A 245 6.34 3.62 2.24
C SER A 245 7.19 4.64 2.96
N ALA A 246 6.57 5.69 3.52
CA ALA A 246 7.27 6.61 4.41
C ALA A 246 7.92 5.88 5.61
N GLN A 247 7.27 4.83 6.11
CA GLN A 247 7.82 3.97 7.17
C GLN A 247 9.07 3.21 6.70
N GLN A 248 9.05 2.66 5.49
CA GLN A 248 10.20 1.96 4.91
C GLN A 248 11.35 2.94 4.61
N ALA A 249 11.05 4.11 4.06
CA ALA A 249 12.04 5.18 3.85
C ALA A 249 12.70 5.60 5.19
N HIS A 250 11.89 5.81 6.23
CA HIS A 250 12.40 6.11 7.56
C HIS A 250 13.21 4.94 8.15
N GLY A 251 12.78 3.70 7.95
CA GLY A 251 13.53 2.50 8.36
C GLY A 251 14.92 2.42 7.72
N ILE A 252 15.01 2.66 6.41
CA ILE A 252 16.28 2.76 5.67
C ILE A 252 17.15 3.87 6.28
N TRP A 253 16.57 5.03 6.60
CA TRP A 253 17.29 6.13 7.24
C TRP A 253 17.84 5.74 8.62
N VAL A 254 17.03 5.10 9.47
CA VAL A 254 17.49 4.62 10.78
C VAL A 254 18.63 3.63 10.64
N GLU A 255 18.51 2.66 9.72
CA GLU A 255 19.52 1.63 9.48
C GLU A 255 20.78 2.14 8.78
N SER A 256 20.72 3.31 8.12
CA SER A 256 21.90 3.94 7.52
C SER A 256 22.88 4.45 8.57
N GLY A 257 22.41 4.68 9.81
CA GLY A 257 23.19 5.29 10.87
C GLY A 257 23.34 6.81 10.76
N LEU A 258 22.74 7.45 9.76
CA LEU A 258 22.86 8.89 9.50
C LEU A 258 22.46 9.77 10.69
N LYS A 259 21.52 9.32 11.54
CA LYS A 259 21.14 9.99 12.79
C LYS A 259 22.31 10.29 13.74
N SER A 260 23.41 9.55 13.61
CA SER A 260 24.60 9.68 14.47
C SER A 260 25.65 10.62 13.89
N PHE A 261 25.50 11.04 12.63
CA PHE A 261 26.39 11.99 11.97
C PHE A 261 25.95 13.42 12.26
N LYS A 262 26.91 14.34 12.29
CA LYS A 262 26.65 15.78 12.41
C LYS A 262 27.06 16.44 11.12
N TYR A 263 26.26 17.40 10.69
CA TYR A 263 26.61 18.30 9.61
C TYR A 263 27.97 18.94 9.85
N LYS A 264 28.85 18.85 8.85
CA LYS A 264 30.13 19.54 8.81
C LYS A 264 30.33 20.08 7.39
N PRO A 265 30.38 21.42 7.21
CA PRO A 265 30.48 22.03 5.88
C PRO A 265 31.57 21.39 5.03
N GLU A 266 31.25 21.04 3.78
CA GLU A 266 32.16 20.50 2.75
C GLU A 266 32.80 19.13 3.07
N VAL A 267 32.57 18.57 4.26
CA VAL A 267 33.20 17.32 4.71
C VAL A 267 32.17 16.20 4.90
N PHE A 268 31.02 16.57 5.46
CA PHE A 268 29.86 15.69 5.58
C PHE A 268 28.62 16.57 5.67
N ASP A 269 28.21 17.10 4.53
CA ASP A 269 27.12 18.05 4.43
C ASP A 269 25.93 17.50 3.62
N CYS A 270 25.02 18.36 3.18
CA CYS A 270 23.75 17.94 2.60
C CYS A 270 23.89 16.91 1.47
N ASP A 271 24.90 17.01 0.60
CA ASP A 271 25.07 16.05 -0.50
C ASP A 271 25.61 14.69 -0.02
N ASP A 272 26.53 14.68 0.94
CA ASP A 272 27.04 13.45 1.56
C ASP A 272 25.92 12.68 2.27
N PHE A 273 25.07 13.38 3.03
CA PHE A 273 23.91 12.78 3.68
C PHE A 273 22.95 12.17 2.64
N ALA A 274 22.66 12.88 1.55
CA ALA A 274 21.76 12.40 0.51
C ALA A 274 22.32 11.19 -0.25
N LEU A 275 23.63 11.20 -0.54
CA LEU A 275 24.33 10.12 -1.22
C LEU A 275 24.44 8.87 -0.35
N ALA A 276 24.76 9.02 0.93
CA ALA A 276 24.83 7.93 1.89
C ALA A 276 23.46 7.24 2.06
N TYR A 277 22.37 8.01 2.13
CA TYR A 277 21.02 7.44 2.18
C TYR A 277 20.68 6.66 0.91
N LYS A 278 20.90 7.23 -0.29
CA LYS A 278 20.65 6.52 -1.56
C LYS A 278 21.47 5.23 -1.66
N THR A 279 22.73 5.27 -1.23
CA THR A 279 23.61 4.09 -1.20
C THR A 279 23.06 3.00 -0.29
N LYS A 280 22.60 3.36 0.92
CA LYS A 280 21.96 2.42 1.83
C LYS A 280 20.67 1.85 1.24
N ALA A 281 19.82 2.66 0.62
CA ALA A 281 18.59 2.20 -0.03
C ALA A 281 18.90 1.17 -1.14
N ALA A 282 19.87 1.46 -2.01
CA ALA A 282 20.29 0.54 -3.06
C ALA A 282 20.85 -0.77 -2.49
N ARG A 283 21.70 -0.69 -1.46
CA ARG A 283 22.24 -1.88 -0.77
C ARG A 283 21.12 -2.71 -0.13
N THR A 284 20.13 -2.07 0.49
CA THR A 284 18.99 -2.78 1.08
C THR A 284 18.20 -3.51 -0.01
N ALA A 285 17.82 -2.85 -1.11
CA ALA A 285 17.12 -3.50 -2.22
C ALA A 285 17.88 -4.73 -2.77
N TYR A 286 19.21 -4.62 -2.93
CA TYR A 286 20.07 -5.72 -3.36
C TYR A 286 20.04 -6.91 -2.38
N LEU A 287 20.26 -6.65 -1.09
CA LEU A 287 20.27 -7.70 -0.07
C LEU A 287 18.91 -8.39 0.11
N GLU A 288 17.84 -7.68 -0.22
CA GLU A 288 16.48 -8.19 -0.17
C GLU A 288 16.05 -8.94 -1.43
N ASN A 289 16.95 -9.05 -2.43
CA ASN A 289 16.69 -9.65 -3.73
C ASN A 289 15.47 -9.02 -4.42
N ASN A 290 15.30 -7.70 -4.30
CA ASN A 290 14.23 -7.00 -4.99
C ASN A 290 14.45 -7.11 -6.50
N LEU A 291 13.33 -7.23 -7.24
CA LEU A 291 13.37 -7.29 -8.70
C LEU A 291 13.84 -5.96 -9.32
N TYR A 292 13.54 -4.85 -8.66
CA TYR A 292 13.86 -3.50 -9.07
C TYR A 292 14.47 -2.72 -7.89
N PRO A 293 15.30 -1.70 -8.15
CA PRO A 293 15.76 -0.79 -7.10
C PRO A 293 14.57 -0.07 -6.45
N TYR A 294 14.73 0.36 -5.21
CA TYR A 294 13.77 1.26 -4.60
C TYR A 294 13.70 2.57 -5.38
N SER A 295 12.51 3.18 -5.41
CA SER A 295 12.23 4.49 -6.00
C SER A 295 12.88 5.62 -5.19
N VAL A 296 14.17 5.53 -4.88
CA VAL A 296 14.91 6.50 -4.07
C VAL A 296 15.88 7.28 -4.94
N GLY A 297 15.65 8.59 -5.02
CA GLY A 297 16.50 9.53 -5.73
C GLY A 297 17.22 10.53 -4.82
N ILE A 298 18.04 11.36 -5.44
CA ILE A 298 18.65 12.56 -4.87
C ILE A 298 18.10 13.76 -5.64
N VAL A 299 17.79 14.82 -4.93
CA VAL A 299 17.43 16.12 -5.50
C VAL A 299 18.36 17.19 -4.97
N PHE A 300 18.84 18.03 -5.87
CA PHE A 300 19.50 19.28 -5.53
C PHE A 300 18.59 20.44 -5.92
N GLY A 301 18.49 21.41 -5.02
CA GLY A 301 17.66 22.58 -5.18
C GLY A 301 18.31 23.81 -4.59
N GLN A 302 17.76 24.97 -4.93
CA GLN A 302 18.28 26.26 -4.49
C GLN A 302 17.15 27.18 -4.03
N ASN A 303 17.48 28.07 -3.10
CA ASN A 303 16.64 29.21 -2.73
C ASN A 303 17.53 30.42 -2.36
N ALA A 304 16.92 31.48 -1.82
CA ALA A 304 17.64 32.70 -1.44
C ALA A 304 18.73 32.49 -0.36
N LYS A 305 18.71 31.37 0.37
CA LYS A 305 19.68 31.05 1.44
C LYS A 305 20.84 30.18 0.96
N GLY A 306 20.74 29.55 -0.20
CA GLY A 306 21.77 28.68 -0.75
C GLY A 306 21.22 27.44 -1.46
N ALA A 307 22.14 26.52 -1.79
CA ALA A 307 21.82 25.21 -2.33
C ALA A 307 21.59 24.19 -1.20
N HIS A 308 20.82 23.14 -1.48
CA HIS A 308 20.58 22.03 -0.56
C HIS A 308 20.31 20.74 -1.33
N ALA A 309 20.75 19.63 -0.76
CA ALA A 309 20.50 18.30 -1.27
C ALA A 309 19.62 17.49 -0.29
N ALA A 310 18.68 16.73 -0.85
CA ALA A 310 17.78 15.86 -0.11
C ALA A 310 17.50 14.59 -0.91
N ASN A 311 16.72 13.66 -0.34
CA ASN A 311 16.29 12.47 -1.04
C ASN A 311 14.83 12.55 -1.47
N LEU A 312 14.53 11.97 -2.61
CA LEU A 312 13.16 11.78 -3.08
C LEU A 312 12.78 10.31 -2.99
N PHE A 313 11.50 10.04 -2.75
CA PHE A 313 10.97 8.72 -3.02
C PHE A 313 9.54 8.74 -3.55
N ILE A 314 9.13 7.68 -4.25
CA ILE A 314 7.74 7.54 -4.71
C ILE A 314 7.02 6.54 -3.82
N ASP A 315 5.95 6.98 -3.19
CA ASP A 315 5.15 6.16 -2.28
C ASP A 315 4.14 5.24 -3.00
N GLN A 316 3.48 4.36 -2.26
CA GLN A 316 2.53 3.41 -2.82
C GLN A 316 1.21 4.05 -3.28
N TRP A 317 1.00 5.33 -3.02
CA TRP A 317 -0.08 6.12 -3.62
C TRP A 317 0.42 6.88 -4.86
N LEU A 318 1.60 6.53 -5.38
CA LEU A 318 2.24 7.15 -6.53
C LEU A 318 2.48 8.65 -6.34
N ARG A 319 2.80 9.07 -5.12
CA ARG A 319 3.12 10.46 -4.81
C ARG A 319 4.62 10.62 -4.62
N LEU A 320 5.17 11.72 -5.13
CA LEU A 320 6.55 12.09 -4.89
C LEU A 320 6.68 12.70 -3.48
N GLN A 321 7.47 12.05 -2.65
CA GLN A 321 7.79 12.44 -1.28
C GLN A 321 9.25 12.86 -1.20
N LEU A 322 9.56 13.66 -0.18
CA LEU A 322 10.91 14.08 0.16
C LEU A 322 11.28 13.56 1.54
N LEU A 323 12.52 13.10 1.68
CA LEU A 323 13.16 12.76 2.93
C LEU A 323 14.36 13.69 3.15
N GLU A 324 14.40 14.35 4.32
CA GLU A 324 15.54 15.13 4.77
C GLU A 324 16.56 14.20 5.46
N PRO A 325 17.67 13.82 4.80
CA PRO A 325 18.57 12.77 5.31
C PRO A 325 19.32 13.18 6.58
N GLN A 326 19.41 14.47 6.91
CA GLN A 326 20.02 14.92 8.16
C GLN A 326 19.12 14.67 9.38
N THR A 327 17.79 14.64 9.20
CA THR A 327 16.83 14.55 10.32
C THR A 327 15.90 13.33 10.25
N GLY A 328 15.79 12.69 9.07
CA GLY A 328 14.85 11.62 8.80
C GLY A 328 13.40 12.09 8.61
N ALA A 329 13.16 13.40 8.55
CA ALA A 329 11.83 13.97 8.34
C ALA A 329 11.33 13.68 6.92
N VAL A 330 10.03 13.37 6.80
CA VAL A 330 9.37 13.09 5.52
C VAL A 330 8.26 14.10 5.30
N GLN A 331 8.17 14.64 4.09
CA GLN A 331 7.14 15.59 3.67
C GLN A 331 6.81 15.41 2.18
N ARG A 332 5.76 16.08 1.69
CA ARG A 332 5.48 16.09 0.25
C ARG A 332 6.57 16.84 -0.49
N ALA A 333 6.99 16.32 -1.64
CA ALA A 333 8.04 16.98 -2.44
C ALA A 333 7.61 18.37 -2.93
N SER A 334 6.30 18.58 -3.19
CA SER A 334 5.74 19.89 -3.55
C SER A 334 5.86 20.96 -2.47
N GLU A 335 6.08 20.56 -1.21
CA GLU A 335 6.21 21.44 -0.05
C GLU A 335 7.68 21.76 0.27
N TRP A 336 8.61 21.32 -0.57
CA TRP A 336 10.03 21.58 -0.37
C TRP A 336 10.36 23.07 -0.58
N ALA A 337 11.11 23.64 0.37
CA ALA A 337 11.44 25.08 0.39
C ALA A 337 12.52 25.49 -0.64
N TYR A 338 12.94 24.58 -1.51
CA TYR A 338 13.96 24.79 -2.52
C TYR A 338 13.38 24.50 -3.90
N THR A 339 13.76 25.30 -4.89
CA THR A 339 13.43 25.02 -6.29
C THR A 339 14.43 23.99 -6.81
N PRO A 340 14.00 22.80 -7.25
CA PRO A 340 14.92 21.78 -7.75
C PRO A 340 15.60 22.24 -9.04
N TYR A 341 16.84 21.82 -9.25
CA TYR A 341 17.54 22.04 -10.54
C TYR A 341 18.25 20.78 -11.04
N HIS A 342 18.48 19.78 -10.17
CA HIS A 342 19.06 18.49 -10.56
C HIS A 342 18.36 17.36 -9.80
N ILE A 343 17.96 16.30 -10.50
CA ILE A 343 17.38 15.11 -9.90
C ILE A 343 18.05 13.86 -10.50
N MET A 344 18.43 12.93 -9.62
CA MET A 344 18.94 11.61 -10.00
C MET A 344 18.13 10.50 -9.32
N PHE A 345 17.58 9.57 -10.10
CA PHE A 345 16.93 8.35 -9.61
C PHE A 345 17.75 7.11 -9.94
#